data_AF-A0AAX2AL05-F1
#
_entry.id   AF-A0AAX2AL05-F1
#
_cell.length_a   1.000
_cell.length_b   1.000
_cell.length_c   1.000
_cell.angle_alpha   90.00
_cell.angle_beta   90.00
_cell.angle_gamma   90.00
#
_symmetry.space_group_name_H-M   'P 1'
#
loop_
_entity.id
_entity.type
_entity.pdbx_description
1 polymer ?
#
loop_
_entity_poly.entity_id
_entity_poly.type
_entity_poly.pdbx_seq_one_letter_code
_entity_poly.pdbx_strand_id
1 'polypeptide(L)'
;MKFYDTGFITKYQDFTQVQIFTAGKSILNLKLYKQQVCSDTFSCLDYKSFNKQYLSSSYNEKFIKELFEKEDNEINFKDRKNAILIKVKRN
;
A
#
# COMPACT_ATOMS: atom_id res chain seq x y z
N MET A 1 25.95 2.83 -1.57
CA MET A 1 24.66 2.67 -0.86
C MET A 1 23.66 2.06 -1.83
N LYS A 2 23.09 0.89 -1.52
CA LYS A 2 21.90 0.42 -2.24
C LYS A 2 20.73 1.24 -1.70
N PHE A 3 20.18 2.13 -2.52
CA PHE A 3 18.96 2.86 -2.18
C PHE A 3 17.81 1.85 -2.22
N TYR A 4 17.69 1.05 -1.17
CA TYR A 4 16.52 0.21 -1.00
C TYR A 4 15.33 1.13 -0.83
N ASP A 5 14.27 0.87 -1.61
CA ASP A 5 13.01 1.59 -1.47
C ASP A 5 12.58 1.50 -0.01
N THR A 6 12.66 2.63 0.68
CA THR A 6 12.34 2.71 2.11
C THR A 6 10.99 3.40 2.19
N GLY A 7 10.10 2.81 2.98
CA GLY A 7 8.76 3.33 3.14
C GLY A 7 8.42 3.56 4.60
N PHE A 8 7.42 4.41 4.80
CA PHE A 8 6.87 4.73 6.11
C PHE A 8 5.38 4.41 6.11
N ILE A 9 4.93 3.75 7.16
CA ILE A 9 3.52 3.53 7.45
C ILE A 9 3.20 4.35 8.70
N THR A 10 2.46 5.44 8.53
CA THR A 10 2.08 6.34 9.62
C THR A 10 0.58 6.19 9.89
N LYS A 11 0.22 5.81 11.12
CA LYS A 11 -1.17 5.70 11.54
C LYS A 11 -1.63 7.05 12.13
N TYR A 12 -2.60 7.70 11.49
CA TYR A 12 -3.31 8.87 12.02
C TYR A 12 -4.67 8.43 12.57
N GLN A 13 -5.39 9.36 13.19
CA GLN A 13 -6.72 9.09 13.74
C GLN A 13 -7.73 8.62 12.67
N ASP A 14 -7.70 9.24 11.49
CA ASP A 14 -8.72 9.02 10.44
C ASP A 14 -8.22 8.23 9.22
N PHE A 15 -6.91 8.07 9.09
CA PHE A 15 -6.31 7.37 7.95
C PHE A 15 -4.94 6.79 8.28
N THR A 16 -4.56 5.77 7.53
CA THR A 16 -3.18 5.26 7.49
C THR A 16 -2.48 5.82 6.26
N GLN A 17 -1.32 6.42 6.43
CA GLN A 17 -0.51 6.91 5.32
C GLN A 17 0.63 5.94 5.02
N VAL A 18 0.80 5.61 3.74
CA VAL A 18 1.89 4.76 3.24
C VAL A 18 2.69 5.54 2.24
N GLN A 19 3.96 5.78 2.55
CA GLN A 19 4.89 6.48 1.65
C GLN A 19 6.01 5.53 1.25
N ILE A 20 6.43 5.57 -0.01
CA ILE A 20 7.61 4.85 -0.51
C ILE A 20 8.53 5.84 -1.19
N PHE A 21 9.79 5.82 -0.79
CA PHE A 21 10.84 6.67 -1.30
C PHE A 21 11.88 5.84 -2.04
N THR A 22 12.27 6.31 -3.23
CA THR A 22 13.44 5.81 -3.95
C THR A 22 14.43 6.94 -4.16
N ALA A 23 15.70 6.72 -3.79
CA ALA A 23 16.76 7.73 -3.88
C ALA A 23 16.36 9.14 -3.35
N GLY A 24 15.61 9.18 -2.25
CA GLY A 24 15.15 10.43 -1.61
C GLY A 24 13.93 11.09 -2.26
N LYS A 25 13.35 10.52 -3.32
CA LYS A 25 12.12 10.99 -3.97
C LYS A 25 10.94 10.13 -3.57
N SER A 26 9.83 10.75 -3.19
CA SER A 26 8.55 10.05 -2.98
C SER A 26 8.05 9.55 -4.33
N ILE A 27 7.93 8.23 -4.48
CA ILE A 27 7.38 7.59 -5.69
C ILE A 27 5.98 7.04 -5.47
N LEU A 28 5.58 6.89 -4.21
CA LEU A 28 4.23 6.50 -3.84
C LEU A 28 3.88 7.18 -2.53
N ASN A 29 2.70 7.78 -2.48
CA ASN A 29 2.09 8.28 -1.27
C ASN A 29 0.62 7.94 -1.31
N LEU A 30 0.18 7.06 -0.42
CA LEU A 30 -1.19 6.61 -0.29
C LEU A 30 -1.74 7.04 1.06
N LYS A 31 -2.98 7.54 1.06
CA LYS A 31 -3.78 7.78 2.26
C LYS A 31 -4.97 6.82 2.23
N LEU A 32 -4.95 5.89 3.17
CA LEU A 32 -5.92 4.82 3.34
C LEU A 32 -6.98 5.29 4.35
N TYR A 33 -8.07 5.85 3.85
CA TYR A 33 -9.22 6.26 4.66
C TYR A 33 -10.18 5.07 4.87
N LYS A 34 -11.23 5.26 5.67
CA LYS A 34 -12.21 4.20 5.98
C LYS A 34 -12.87 3.56 4.74
N GLN A 35 -13.13 4.34 3.69
CA GLN A 35 -13.88 3.91 2.51
C GLN A 35 -13.14 4.09 1.18
N GLN A 36 -11.99 4.77 1.19
CA GLN A 36 -11.29 5.16 -0.04
C GLN A 36 -9.78 5.18 0.16
N VAL A 37 -9.07 5.05 -0.96
CA VAL A 37 -7.63 5.22 -1.07
C VAL A 37 -7.38 6.44 -1.94
N CYS A 38 -6.64 7.40 -1.40
CA CYS A 38 -6.19 8.58 -2.13
C CYS A 38 -4.70 8.47 -2.40
N SER A 39 -4.26 8.86 -3.59
CA SER A 39 -2.84 8.98 -3.91
C SER A 39 -2.50 10.41 -4.34
N ASP A 40 -1.24 10.81 -4.29
CA ASP A 40 -0.87 12.16 -4.73
C ASP A 40 -1.00 12.34 -6.26
N THR A 41 -0.80 11.26 -7.04
CA THR A 41 -0.82 11.29 -8.52
C THR A 41 -2.19 10.95 -9.14
N PHE A 42 -3.10 10.33 -8.38
CA PHE A 42 -4.43 9.93 -8.86
C PHE A 42 -5.53 10.36 -7.88
N SER A 43 -6.72 10.66 -8.40
CA SER A 43 -7.93 10.92 -7.62
C SER A 43 -8.22 9.81 -6.60
N CYS A 44 -8.88 10.16 -5.50
CA CYS A 44 -9.34 9.17 -4.53
C CYS A 44 -10.27 8.15 -5.21
N LEU A 45 -10.02 6.87 -4.95
CA LEU A 45 -10.83 5.76 -5.43
C LEU A 45 -11.37 4.96 -4.26
N ASP A 46 -12.55 4.37 -4.43
CA ASP A 46 -12.96 3.31 -3.53
C ASP A 46 -12.00 2.12 -3.64
N TYR A 47 -11.99 1.30 -2.59
CA TYR A 47 -11.09 0.17 -2.47
C TYR A 47 -11.22 -0.87 -3.60
N LYS A 48 -12.44 -1.10 -4.09
CA LYS A 48 -12.70 -2.07 -5.16
C LYS A 48 -12.15 -1.56 -6.49
N SER A 49 -12.39 -0.29 -6.80
CA SER A 49 -11.85 0.38 -7.99
C SER A 49 -10.32 0.42 -7.95
N PHE A 50 -9.74 0.74 -6.79
CA PHE A 50 -8.29 0.72 -6.59
C PHE A 50 -7.70 -0.67 -6.87
N ASN A 51 -8.28 -1.72 -6.29
CA ASN A 51 -7.80 -3.09 -6.50
C ASN A 51 -7.89 -3.52 -7.96
N LYS A 52 -8.99 -3.18 -8.64
CA LYS A 52 -9.18 -3.49 -10.06
C LYS A 52 -8.15 -2.79 -10.95
N GLN A 53 -7.76 -1.56 -10.61
CA GLN A 53 -6.87 -0.75 -11.44
C GLN A 53 -5.39 -1.03 -11.18
N TYR A 54 -4.98 -1.23 -9.91
CA TYR A 54 -3.57 -1.29 -9.52
C TYR A 54 -3.12 -2.64 -8.96
N LEU A 55 -4.06 -3.52 -8.58
CA LEU A 55 -3.76 -4.84 -8.02
C LEU A 55 -4.52 -5.91 -8.82
N SER A 56 -5.34 -6.71 -8.15
CA SER A 56 -6.25 -7.64 -8.79
C SER A 56 -7.69 -7.36 -8.38
N SER A 57 -8.62 -7.45 -9.34
CA SER A 57 -10.06 -7.42 -9.08
C SER A 57 -10.55 -8.60 -8.24
N SER A 58 -9.75 -9.66 -8.10
CA SER A 58 -10.06 -10.82 -7.26
C SER A 58 -9.73 -10.62 -5.78
N TYR A 59 -9.08 -9.51 -5.41
CA TYR A 59 -8.73 -9.25 -4.02
C TYR A 59 -9.92 -8.69 -3.25
N ASN A 60 -9.99 -9.05 -1.96
CA ASN A 60 -10.96 -8.46 -1.04
C ASN A 60 -10.85 -6.93 -1.10
N GLU A 61 -12.00 -6.25 -1.05
CA GLU A 61 -12.07 -4.79 -1.15
C GLU A 61 -11.03 -4.12 -0.24
N LYS A 62 -11.03 -4.43 1.05
CA LYS A 62 -10.12 -3.82 2.04
C LYS A 62 -8.70 -4.42 2.09
N PHE A 63 -8.32 -5.25 1.12
CA PHE A 63 -7.03 -5.96 1.10
C PHE A 63 -5.82 -5.05 1.38
N ILE A 64 -5.71 -3.94 0.65
CA ILE A 64 -4.53 -3.06 0.77
C ILE A 64 -4.47 -2.37 2.14
N LYS A 65 -5.63 -2.04 2.72
CA LYS A 65 -5.74 -1.46 4.06
C LYS A 65 -5.30 -2.46 5.12
N GLU A 66 -5.87 -3.67 5.07
CA GLU A 66 -5.55 -4.75 5.99
C GLU A 66 -4.07 -5.13 5.93
N LEU A 67 -3.49 -5.14 4.73
CA LEU A 67 -2.07 -5.45 4.53
C LEU A 67 -1.15 -4.44 5.24
N PHE A 68 -1.41 -3.13 5.12
CA PHE A 68 -0.55 -2.12 5.74
C PHE A 68 -0.85 -1.88 7.22
N GLU A 69 -2.08 -2.11 7.67
CA GLU A 69 -2.47 -1.93 9.08
C GLU A 69 -2.09 -3.12 9.97
N LYS A 70 -1.89 -4.31 9.38
CA LYS A 70 -1.34 -5.48 10.09
C LYS A 70 -0.07 -5.12 10.86
N GLU A 71 0.02 -5.56 12.11
CA GLU A 71 1.15 -5.26 12.99
C GLU A 71 2.27 -6.32 12.94
N ASP A 72 2.15 -7.28 12.02
CA ASP A 72 3.14 -8.34 11.81
C ASP A 72 4.52 -7.73 11.46
N ASN A 73 5.62 -8.18 12.08
CA ASN A 73 6.95 -7.66 11.77
C ASN A 73 7.39 -7.94 10.32
N GLU A 74 6.88 -9.02 9.75
CA GLU A 74 7.14 -9.41 8.36
C GLU A 74 5.84 -9.85 7.68
N ILE A 75 5.55 -9.23 6.54
CA ILE A 75 4.45 -9.61 5.66
C ILE A 75 5.06 -10.04 4.33
N ASN A 76 4.66 -11.21 3.85
CA ASN A 76 5.07 -11.73 2.55
C ASN A 76 3.83 -12.26 1.82
N PHE A 77 3.26 -11.42 0.97
CA PHE A 77 2.14 -11.75 0.11
C PHE A 77 2.65 -12.02 -1.31
N LYS A 78 2.44 -13.24 -1.81
CA LYS A 78 2.87 -13.65 -3.14
C LYS A 78 1.70 -14.24 -3.92
N ASP A 79 1.27 -13.53 -4.95
CA ASP A 79 0.27 -13.99 -5.90
C ASP A 79 0.93 -14.21 -7.27
N ARG A 80 1.19 -15.48 -7.59
CA ARG A 80 1.82 -15.86 -8.87
C ARG A 80 0.88 -15.69 -10.06
N LYS A 81 -0.43 -15.78 -9.86
CA LYS A 81 -1.43 -15.69 -10.93
C LYS A 81 -1.49 -14.27 -11.49
N ASN A 82 -1.43 -13.28 -10.61
CA ASN A 82 -1.44 -11.86 -10.97
C ASN A 82 -0.04 -11.23 -10.99
N ALA A 83 1.02 -12.03 -10.84
CA ALA A 83 2.42 -11.59 -10.79
C ALA A 83 2.72 -10.50 -9.73
N ILE A 84 2.00 -10.54 -8.60
CA ILE A 84 2.13 -9.57 -7.52
C ILE A 84 2.98 -10.16 -6.37
N LEU A 85 3.95 -9.37 -5.92
CA LEU A 85 4.73 -9.64 -4.70
C LEU A 85 4.72 -8.41 -3.82
N ILE A 86 4.19 -8.54 -2.61
CA ILE A 86 4.21 -7.47 -1.61
C ILE A 86 4.97 -8.01 -0.39
N LYS A 87 6.09 -7.36 -0.09
CA LYS A 87 6.89 -7.67 1.10
C LYS A 87 6.99 -6.42 1.97
N VAL A 88 6.60 -6.54 3.22
CA VAL A 88 6.75 -5.47 4.22
C VAL A 88 7.60 -6.03 5.34
N LYS A 89 8.74 -5.39 5.61
CA LYS A 89 9.58 -5.69 6.76
C LYS A 89 9.64 -4.46 7.65
N ARG A 90 9.12 -4.60 8.87
CA ARG A 90 9.13 -3.55 9.90
C ARG A 90 10.41 -3.75 10.73
N ASN A 91 11.17 -2.68 10.92
CA ASN A 91 12.38 -2.66 11.74
C ASN A 91 12.10 -1.92 13.04
#